data_AF-A0A5B1CCP7-F1
#
_entry.id   AF-A0A5B1CCP7-F1
#
_cell.length_a   1.000
_cell.length_b   1.000
_cell.length_c   1.000
_cell.angle_alpha   90.00
_cell.angle_beta   90.00
_cell.angle_gamma   90.00
#
_symmetry.space_group_name_H-M   'P 1'
#
loop_
_entity.id
_entity.type
_entity.pdbx_description
1 polymer ?
#
loop_
_entity_poly.entity_id
_entity_poly.type
_entity_poly.pdbx_seq_one_letter_code
_entity_poly.pdbx_strand_id
1 'polypeptide(L)'
;MNTNSTKSPRTPRGIRLLLRCALCGPVLYVGSFFAFRMFRTYPFSLAPADTPEHNLVVFSRNPKAQEFATAFYRPLILLTPSNCHYPTAAEMARLNDAFPSK
;
A
#
# COMPACT_ATOMS: atom_id res chain seq x y z
N MET A 1 57.54 -23.66 -0.13
CA MET A 1 56.55 -23.13 -1.09
C MET A 1 55.18 -23.13 -0.42
N ASN A 2 54.70 -21.96 0.03
CA ASN A 2 53.40 -21.82 0.70
C ASN A 2 52.29 -21.57 -0.34
N THR A 3 51.38 -22.51 -0.52
CA THR A 3 50.16 -22.32 -1.30
C THR A 3 49.12 -21.60 -0.43
N ASN A 4 49.03 -20.28 -0.57
CA ASN A 4 47.94 -19.49 0.01
C ASN A 4 46.62 -19.89 -0.65
N SER A 5 45.86 -20.74 0.03
CA SER A 5 44.48 -21.07 -0.28
C SER A 5 43.63 -19.81 -0.11
N THR A 6 43.26 -19.18 -1.23
CA THR A 6 42.27 -18.10 -1.30
C THR A 6 40.91 -18.66 -0.93
N LYS A 7 40.60 -18.65 0.37
CA LYS A 7 39.24 -18.93 0.87
C LYS A 7 38.31 -17.85 0.32
N SER A 8 37.58 -18.19 -0.75
CA SER A 8 36.40 -17.45 -1.20
C SER A 8 35.54 -17.11 0.01
N PRO A 9 35.09 -15.85 0.17
CA PRO A 9 34.30 -15.45 1.32
C PRO A 9 32.96 -16.19 1.25
N ARG A 10 32.85 -17.27 2.04
CA ARG A 10 31.58 -17.93 2.31
C ARG A 10 30.73 -16.91 3.06
N THR A 11 29.95 -16.13 2.31
CA THR A 11 28.91 -15.27 2.90
C THR A 11 28.06 -16.17 3.81
N PRO A 12 28.05 -15.93 5.12
CA PRO A 12 27.40 -16.83 6.06
C PRO A 12 25.93 -16.90 5.67
N ARG A 13 25.41 -18.13 5.54
CA ARG A 13 24.04 -18.39 5.05
C ARG A 13 22.98 -17.56 5.79
N GLY A 14 23.23 -17.21 7.05
CA GLY A 14 22.39 -16.31 7.85
C GLY A 14 22.27 -14.89 7.31
N ILE A 15 23.34 -14.27 6.78
CA ILE A 15 23.28 -12.89 6.24
C ILE A 15 22.42 -12.84 4.98
N ARG A 16 22.49 -13.86 4.12
CA ARG A 16 21.62 -13.92 2.93
C ARG A 16 20.14 -14.09 3.30
N LEU A 17 19.84 -14.85 4.36
CA LEU A 17 18.47 -15.00 4.84
C LEU A 17 17.94 -13.71 5.46
N LEU A 18 18.75 -13.02 6.27
CA LEU A 18 18.40 -11.72 6.85
C LEU A 18 18.16 -10.66 5.77
N LEU A 19 19.01 -10.61 4.73
CA LEU A 19 18.82 -9.72 3.59
C LEU A 19 17.51 -10.02 2.83
N ARG A 20 17.14 -11.29 2.67
CA ARG A 20 15.85 -11.67 2.07
C ARG A 20 14.68 -11.22 2.94
N CYS A 21 14.71 -11.47 4.24
CA CYS A 21 13.66 -11.02 5.15
C CYS A 21 13.54 -9.49 5.19
N ALA A 22 14.68 -8.79 5.18
CA ALA A 22 14.73 -7.33 5.12
C ALA A 22 14.14 -6.78 3.81
N LEU A 23 14.35 -7.48 2.69
CA LEU A 23 13.76 -7.12 1.39
C LEU A 23 12.27 -7.49 1.29
N CYS A 24 11.83 -8.55 1.96
CA CYS A 24 10.42 -8.95 1.95
C CYS A 24 9.51 -7.87 2.55
N GLY A 25 9.94 -7.17 3.62
CA GLY A 25 9.12 -6.12 4.25
C GLY A 25 8.68 -5.02 3.28
N PRO A 26 9.61 -4.32 2.61
CA PRO A 26 9.29 -3.32 1.60
C PRO A 26 8.49 -3.87 0.43
N VAL A 27 8.82 -5.08 -0.06
CA VAL A 27 8.08 -5.71 -1.16
C VAL A 27 6.63 -6.00 -0.77
N LEU A 28 6.40 -6.52 0.43
CA LEU A 28 5.06 -6.76 0.95
C LEU A 28 4.29 -5.47 1.18
N TYR A 29 4.95 -4.43 1.69
CA TYR A 29 4.36 -3.09 1.90
C TYR A 29 3.93 -2.42 0.59
N VAL A 30 4.79 -2.44 -0.43
CA VAL A 30 4.46 -1.88 -1.75
C VAL A 30 3.42 -2.76 -2.45
N GLY A 31 3.59 -4.08 -2.40
CA GLY A 31 2.67 -5.05 -3.00
C GLY A 31 1.26 -4.97 -2.43
N SER A 32 1.12 -4.82 -1.11
CA SER A 32 -0.19 -4.65 -0.47
C SER A 32 -0.87 -3.36 -0.92
N PHE A 33 -0.14 -2.25 -1.02
CA PHE A 33 -0.68 -0.98 -1.53
C PHE A 33 -1.23 -1.13 -2.96
N PHE A 34 -0.47 -1.71 -3.88
CA PHE A 34 -0.93 -1.93 -5.25
C PHE A 34 -2.12 -2.90 -5.32
N ALA A 35 -2.13 -3.95 -4.50
CA ALA A 35 -3.27 -4.86 -4.42
C ALA A 35 -4.55 -4.12 -4.00
N PHE A 36 -4.49 -3.27 -2.95
CA PHE A 36 -5.64 -2.46 -2.54
C PHE A 36 -6.08 -1.50 -3.64
N ARG A 37 -5.13 -0.80 -4.26
CA ARG A 37 -5.42 0.14 -5.33
C ARG A 37 -6.01 -0.52 -6.58
N MET A 38 -5.67 -1.77 -6.88
CA MET A 38 -6.21 -2.48 -8.04
C MET A 38 -7.57 -3.12 -7.76
N PHE A 39 -7.74 -3.75 -6.59
CA PHE A 39 -8.93 -4.57 -6.29
C PHE A 39 -10.00 -3.87 -5.45
N ARG A 40 -9.65 -2.79 -4.76
CA ARG A 40 -10.56 -2.01 -3.89
C ARG A 40 -10.75 -0.59 -4.41
N THR A 41 -10.72 -0.46 -5.72
CA THR A 41 -11.13 0.75 -6.41
C THR A 41 -12.61 0.64 -6.75
N TYR A 42 -13.41 1.49 -6.12
CA TYR A 42 -14.83 1.60 -6.42
C TYR A 42 -15.03 2.80 -7.36
N PRO A 43 -15.73 2.62 -8.50
CA PRO A 43 -16.15 3.75 -9.32
C PRO A 43 -17.11 4.58 -8.48
N PHE A 44 -16.68 5.75 -8.05
CA PHE A 44 -17.50 6.62 -7.22
C PHE A 44 -17.83 7.87 -8.00
N SER A 45 -18.99 7.82 -8.66
CA SER A 45 -19.56 8.94 -9.40
C SER A 45 -20.28 9.91 -8.46
N LEU A 46 -19.55 10.51 -7.52
CA LEU A 46 -20.10 11.56 -6.63
C LEU A 46 -19.34 12.89 -6.75
N ALA A 47 -18.48 12.99 -7.75
CA ALA A 47 -17.84 14.23 -8.16
C ALA A 47 -18.56 14.78 -9.42
N PRO A 48 -18.83 16.09 -9.54
CA PRO A 48 -19.27 16.69 -10.79
C PRO A 48 -18.33 16.25 -11.93
N ALA A 49 -18.85 16.15 -13.16
CA ALA A 49 -18.13 15.66 -14.34
C ALA A 49 -16.78 16.36 -14.61
N ASP A 50 -16.53 17.49 -13.94
CA ASP A 50 -15.39 18.37 -14.12
C ASP A 50 -14.23 18.11 -13.13
N THR A 51 -14.36 17.14 -12.22
CA THR A 51 -13.30 16.79 -11.26
C THR A 51 -12.55 15.53 -11.70
N PRO A 52 -11.20 15.56 -11.77
CA PRO A 52 -10.38 14.47 -12.33
C PRO A 52 -10.34 13.19 -11.47
N GLU A 53 -11.04 13.14 -10.33
CA GLU A 53 -11.00 12.03 -9.38
C GLU A 53 -12.19 11.10 -9.59
N HIS A 54 -11.95 9.97 -10.28
CA HIS A 54 -13.02 9.03 -10.67
C HIS A 54 -13.02 7.70 -9.91
N ASN A 55 -12.08 7.50 -8.97
CA ASN A 55 -11.84 6.21 -8.34
C ASN A 55 -11.64 6.36 -6.82
N LEU A 56 -12.50 5.76 -5.99
CA LEU A 56 -12.27 5.71 -4.54
C LEU A 56 -11.46 4.48 -4.18
N VAL A 57 -10.35 4.68 -3.45
CA VAL A 57 -9.56 3.58 -2.88
C VAL A 57 -9.90 3.42 -1.40
N VAL A 58 -10.60 2.33 -1.07
CA VAL A 58 -11.04 2.04 0.30
C VAL A 58 -10.29 0.82 0.85
N PHE A 59 -9.39 1.05 1.81
CA PHE A 59 -8.67 0.00 2.52
C PHE A 59 -9.56 -0.73 3.53
N SER A 60 -10.46 0.00 4.21
CA SER A 60 -11.37 -0.56 5.21
C SER A 60 -12.68 0.24 5.28
N ARG A 61 -13.79 -0.43 5.62
CA ARG A 61 -15.09 0.23 5.89
C ARG A 61 -15.15 0.90 7.25
N ASN A 62 -14.24 0.55 8.18
CA ASN A 62 -14.15 1.25 9.45
C ASN A 62 -13.43 2.60 9.26
N PRO A 63 -14.04 3.74 9.61
CA PRO A 63 -13.45 5.06 9.40
C PRO A 63 -12.06 5.25 10.01
N LYS A 64 -11.85 4.76 11.24
CA LYS A 64 -10.56 4.87 11.93
C LYS A 64 -9.48 4.02 11.27
N ALA A 65 -9.86 2.80 10.83
CA ALA A 65 -8.92 1.92 10.15
C ALA A 65 -8.55 2.46 8.76
N GLN A 66 -9.50 3.09 8.05
CA GLN A 66 -9.23 3.75 6.78
C GLN A 66 -8.22 4.89 6.96
N GLU A 67 -8.44 5.78 7.94
CA GLU A 67 -7.54 6.91 8.20
C GLU A 67 -6.13 6.43 8.55
N PHE A 68 -6.01 5.42 9.41
CA PHE A 68 -4.72 4.82 9.74
C PHE A 68 -4.04 4.20 8.52
N ALA A 69 -4.77 3.46 7.68
CA ALA A 69 -4.22 2.87 6.47
C ALA A 69 -3.76 3.93 5.46
N THR A 70 -4.54 4.99 5.27
CA THR A 70 -4.17 6.11 4.40
C THR A 70 -2.92 6.82 4.91
N ALA A 71 -2.79 7.03 6.22
CA ALA A 71 -1.59 7.59 6.83
C ALA A 71 -0.37 6.66 6.65
N PHE A 72 -0.56 5.35 6.85
CA PHE A 72 0.49 4.34 6.69
C PHE A 72 1.00 4.25 5.24
N TYR A 73 0.13 4.38 4.25
CA TYR A 73 0.50 4.34 2.82
C TYR A 73 0.78 5.73 2.21
N ARG A 74 0.73 6.81 3.00
CA ARG A 74 0.90 8.19 2.52
C ARG A 74 2.15 8.41 1.65
N PRO A 75 3.34 7.84 1.98
CA PRO A 75 4.50 7.98 1.12
C PRO A 75 4.26 7.40 -0.29
N LEU A 76 3.63 6.24 -0.40
CA LEU A 76 3.32 5.62 -1.69
C LEU A 76 2.23 6.37 -2.46
N ILE A 77 1.24 6.92 -1.75
CA ILE A 77 0.18 7.75 -2.35
C ILE A 77 0.80 8.98 -3.04
N LEU A 78 1.70 9.69 -2.35
CA LEU A 78 2.38 10.87 -2.89
C LEU A 78 3.31 10.53 -4.08
N LEU A 79 3.95 9.36 -4.05
CA LEU A 79 4.85 8.91 -5.12
C LEU A 79 4.11 8.34 -6.34
N THR A 80 2.83 7.98 -6.20
CA THR A 80 2.03 7.37 -7.28
C THR A 80 0.77 8.18 -7.56
N PRO A 81 0.91 9.42 -8.07
CA PRO A 81 -0.23 10.26 -8.38
C PRO A 81 -1.16 9.56 -9.37
N SER A 82 -2.46 9.66 -9.12
CA SER A 82 -3.52 9.14 -9.97
C SER A 82 -4.82 9.83 -9.67
N ASN A 83 -5.80 9.59 -10.52
CA ASN A 83 -7.20 9.97 -10.38
C ASN A 83 -7.95 9.18 -9.28
N CYS A 84 -7.23 8.80 -8.21
CA CYS A 84 -7.76 8.03 -7.09
C CYS A 84 -7.89 8.92 -5.86
N HIS A 85 -9.10 9.00 -5.31
CA HIS A 85 -9.38 9.66 -4.04
C HIS A 85 -9.29 8.68 -2.87
N TYR A 86 -8.68 9.11 -1.77
CA TYR A 86 -8.55 8.35 -0.53
C TYR A 86 -9.42 9.01 0.53
N PRO A 87 -10.61 8.47 0.84
CA PRO A 87 -11.57 9.16 1.69
C PRO A 87 -11.06 9.26 3.13
N THR A 88 -11.33 10.40 3.75
CA THR A 88 -11.14 10.67 5.17
C THR A 88 -12.11 9.84 6.03
N ALA A 89 -11.86 9.77 7.34
CA ALA A 89 -12.77 9.11 8.27
C ALA A 89 -14.20 9.70 8.22
N ALA A 90 -14.31 11.03 8.07
CA ALA A 90 -15.60 11.71 7.98
C ALA A 90 -16.35 11.36 6.69
N GLU A 91 -15.65 11.31 5.55
CA GLU A 91 -16.23 10.89 4.26
C GLU A 91 -16.63 9.42 4.29
N MET A 92 -15.81 8.55 4.90
CA MET A 92 -16.15 7.14 5.10
C MET A 92 -17.40 6.94 5.96
N ALA A 93 -17.60 7.74 7.00
CA ALA A 93 -18.82 7.68 7.81
C ALA A 93 -20.05 8.01 6.95
N ARG A 94 -20.00 9.11 6.18
CA ARG A 94 -21.08 9.51 5.25
C ARG A 94 -21.33 8.46 4.17
N LEU A 95 -20.28 7.84 3.64
CA LEU A 95 -20.36 6.76 2.66
C LEU A 95 -21.07 5.53 3.22
N ASN A 96 -20.74 5.13 4.45
CA ASN A 96 -21.38 3.99 5.10
C ASN A 96 -22.85 4.27 5.41
N ASP A 97 -23.20 5.50 5.79
CA ASP A 97 -24.59 5.91 6.03
C ASP A 97 -25.40 5.95 4.73
N ALA A 98 -24.79 6.40 3.62
CA ALA A 98 -25.42 6.47 2.31
C ALA A 98 -25.56 5.09 1.63
N PHE A 99 -24.62 4.17 1.90
CA PHE A 99 -24.59 2.83 1.32
C PHE A 99 -24.44 1.78 2.42
N PRO A 100 -25.48 1.57 3.24
CA PRO A 100 -25.44 0.56 4.28
C PRO A 100 -25.24 -0.82 3.65
N SER A 101 -24.23 -1.52 4.15
CA SER A 101 -23.94 -2.91 3.76
C SER A 101 -25.16 -3.76 4.14
N LYS A 102 -25.79 -4.45 3.17
CA LYS A 102 -26.73 -5.54 3.49
C LYS A 102 -26.01 -6.71 4.14
#